data_AF-A0A5C7ABW7-F1
#
_entry.id   AF-A0A5C7ABW7-F1
#
_cell.length_a   1.000
_cell.length_b   1.000
_cell.length_c   1.000
_cell.angle_alpha   90.00
_cell.angle_beta   90.00
_cell.angle_gamma   90.00
#
_symmetry.space_group_name_H-M   'P 1'
#
loop_
_entity.id
_entity.type
_entity.pdbx_description
1 polymer ?
#
loop_
_entity_poly.entity_id
_entity_poly.type
_entity_poly.pdbx_seq_one_letter_code
_entity_poly.pdbx_strand_id
1 'polypeptide(L)'
;MMSNRIKQVMWIGLMLIGLLRPSTSRAQAHEITQLILNYEKLMQLEKILENMYEGYTILNKGYSSVKNIAEGNFKLHEAFLNELLQISPEVRKYYRVAEIIQYQQRILGEYKSTHTWLKKEETFSLDELAYLGEVYEGLFKASLRNLNELAMILTAGELRMSDFERLEAIDRLHTEMSGLLVNLRQLNGKVTTLNNQRQRTEKAGEFILKLNRLNP
;
A
#
# COMPACT_ATOMS: atom_id res chain seq x y z
N MET A 1 -48.07 76.26 -22.51
CA MET A 1 -46.72 76.35 -23.12
C MET A 1 -45.70 76.23 -21.99
N MET A 2 -45.08 75.06 -21.80
CA MET A 2 -44.22 74.80 -20.63
C MET A 2 -42.94 75.65 -20.70
N SER A 3 -42.55 76.32 -19.62
CA SER A 3 -41.40 77.24 -19.62
C SER A 3 -40.09 76.49 -19.92
N ASN A 4 -39.18 77.13 -20.66
CA ASN A 4 -37.91 76.52 -21.08
C ASN A 4 -37.05 75.99 -19.91
N ARG A 5 -37.21 76.58 -18.71
CA ARG A 5 -36.50 76.11 -17.50
C ARG A 5 -36.98 74.75 -17.01
N ILE A 6 -38.28 74.44 -17.13
CA ILE A 6 -38.83 73.14 -16.73
C ILE A 6 -38.32 72.04 -17.68
N LYS A 7 -38.23 72.34 -18.98
CA LYS A 7 -37.66 71.39 -19.95
C LYS A 7 -36.19 71.11 -19.68
N GLN A 8 -35.39 72.11 -19.30
CA GLN A 8 -33.97 71.92 -18.95
C GLN A 8 -33.80 71.04 -17.70
N VAL A 9 -34.61 71.24 -16.67
CA VAL A 9 -34.57 70.40 -15.46
C VAL A 9 -34.98 68.96 -15.77
N MET A 10 -35.98 68.75 -16.65
CA MET A 10 -36.35 67.41 -17.11
C MET A 10 -35.22 66.72 -17.90
N TRP A 11 -34.52 67.44 -18.78
CA TRP A 11 -33.39 66.89 -19.54
C TRP A 11 -32.20 66.52 -18.64
N ILE A 12 -31.91 67.36 -17.62
CA ILE A 12 -30.86 67.07 -16.63
C ILE A 12 -31.24 65.84 -15.80
N GLY A 13 -32.50 65.72 -15.38
CA GLY A 13 -33.01 64.54 -14.67
C GLY A 13 -32.90 63.26 -15.50
N LEU A 14 -33.25 63.32 -16.79
CA LEU A 14 -33.15 62.19 -17.72
C LEU A 14 -31.69 61.75 -17.94
N MET A 15 -30.77 62.72 -18.03
CA MET A 15 -29.33 62.47 -18.18
C MET A 15 -28.71 61.84 -16.93
N LEU A 16 -29.12 62.28 -15.74
CA LEU A 16 -28.69 61.70 -14.46
C LEU A 16 -29.17 60.26 -14.27
N ILE A 17 -30.38 59.93 -14.73
CA ILE A 17 -30.90 58.55 -14.69
C ILE A 17 -30.12 57.63 -15.66
N GLY A 18 -29.63 58.15 -16.79
CA GLY A 18 -28.80 57.40 -17.73
C GLY A 18 -27.41 57.01 -17.18
N LEU A 19 -26.89 57.78 -16.22
CA LEU A 19 -25.59 57.51 -15.57
C LEU A 19 -25.67 56.49 -14.43
N LEU A 20 -26.88 56.09 -14.00
CA LEU A 20 -27.12 55.10 -12.95
C LEU A 20 -27.22 53.66 -13.50
N ARG A 21 -26.73 53.37 -14.72
CA ARG A 21 -26.65 51.99 -15.19
C ARG A 21 -25.60 51.24 -14.37
N PRO A 22 -25.95 50.19 -13.62
CA PRO A 22 -24.97 49.39 -12.92
C PRO A 22 -24.06 48.73 -13.95
N SER A 23 -22.78 49.10 -13.94
CA SER A 23 -21.75 48.38 -14.68
C SER A 23 -21.51 47.05 -13.95
N THR A 24 -21.87 45.94 -14.59
CA THR A 24 -21.50 44.61 -14.08
C THR A 24 -19.98 44.48 -14.17
N SER A 25 -19.31 44.58 -13.02
CA SER A 25 -17.85 44.49 -12.94
C SER A 25 -17.43 43.07 -13.30
N ARG A 26 -16.53 42.94 -14.29
CA ARG A 26 -15.91 41.67 -14.71
C ARG A 26 -15.22 40.91 -13.55
N ALA A 27 -14.94 41.59 -12.43
CA ALA A 27 -14.36 40.99 -11.22
C ALA A 27 -15.28 39.95 -10.56
N GLN A 28 -16.61 40.15 -10.55
CA GLN A 28 -17.55 39.20 -9.94
C GLN A 28 -17.61 37.87 -10.71
N ALA A 29 -17.52 37.92 -12.04
CA ALA A 29 -17.49 36.70 -12.85
C ALA A 29 -16.19 35.90 -12.61
N HIS A 30 -15.06 36.59 -12.39
CA HIS A 30 -13.77 35.96 -12.12
C HIS A 30 -13.73 35.25 -10.76
N GLU A 31 -14.24 35.88 -9.70
CA GLU A 31 -14.31 35.28 -8.35
C GLU A 31 -15.17 34.00 -8.33
N ILE A 32 -16.32 34.00 -9.02
CA ILE A 32 -17.18 32.82 -9.15
C ILE A 32 -16.44 31.68 -9.88
N THR A 33 -15.74 31.97 -10.97
CA THR A 33 -14.94 30.95 -11.68
C THR A 33 -13.83 30.36 -10.81
N GLN A 34 -13.16 31.19 -10.00
CA GLN A 34 -12.13 30.72 -9.09
C GLN A 34 -12.71 29.88 -7.95
N LEU A 35 -13.89 30.24 -7.43
CA LEU A 35 -14.58 29.47 -6.41
C LEU A 35 -14.98 28.08 -6.92
N ILE A 36 -15.50 27.98 -8.15
CA ILE A 36 -15.81 26.70 -8.80
C ILE A 36 -14.53 25.85 -8.95
N LEU A 37 -13.44 26.44 -9.43
CA LEU A 37 -12.16 25.74 -9.56
C LEU A 37 -11.61 25.26 -8.21
N ASN A 38 -11.75 26.07 -7.16
CA ASN A 38 -11.33 25.70 -5.81
C ASN A 38 -12.20 24.57 -5.24
N TYR A 39 -13.50 24.58 -5.51
CA TYR A 39 -14.40 23.50 -5.13
C TYR A 39 -14.05 22.18 -5.85
N GLU A 40 -13.77 22.22 -7.15
CA GLU A 40 -13.31 21.05 -7.90
C GLU A 40 -12.01 20.47 -7.33
N LYS A 41 -11.04 21.34 -6.99
CA LYS A 41 -9.79 20.92 -6.33
C LYS A 41 -10.05 20.29 -4.96
N LEU A 42 -10.96 20.86 -4.17
CA LEU A 42 -11.31 20.32 -2.86
C LEU A 42 -11.91 18.92 -3.00
N MET A 43 -12.87 18.74 -3.91
CA MET A 43 -13.46 17.43 -4.21
C MET A 43 -12.41 16.40 -4.67
N GLN A 44 -11.42 16.83 -5.45
CA GLN A 44 -10.31 15.96 -5.84
C GLN A 44 -9.44 15.54 -4.64
N LEU A 45 -9.13 16.49 -3.74
CA LEU A 45 -8.37 16.21 -2.52
C LEU A 45 -9.14 15.29 -1.56
N GLU A 46 -10.46 15.49 -1.40
CA GLU A 46 -11.31 14.61 -0.61
C GLU A 46 -11.29 13.17 -1.14
N LYS A 47 -11.42 12.99 -2.46
CA LYS A 47 -11.33 11.67 -3.09
C LYS A 47 -9.96 11.02 -2.92
N ILE A 48 -8.87 11.80 -3.02
CA ILE A 48 -7.52 11.29 -2.75
C ILE A 48 -7.42 10.83 -1.29
N LEU A 49 -7.92 11.61 -0.35
CA LEU A 49 -7.90 11.27 1.07
C LEU A 49 -8.70 10.00 1.37
N GLU A 50 -9.88 9.84 0.76
CA GLU A 50 -10.70 8.63 0.84
C GLU A 50 -9.92 7.41 0.34
N ASN A 51 -9.34 7.50 -0.86
CA ASN A 51 -8.51 6.43 -1.43
C ASN A 51 -7.30 6.10 -0.52
N MET A 52 -6.64 7.11 0.06
CA MET A 52 -5.53 6.88 0.99
C MET A 52 -5.99 6.13 2.25
N TYR A 53 -7.16 6.47 2.78
CA TYR A 53 -7.74 5.81 3.95
C TYR A 53 -8.13 4.35 3.66
N GLU A 54 -8.73 4.11 2.49
CA GLU A 54 -9.07 2.75 2.05
C GLU A 54 -7.82 1.90 1.84
N GLY A 55 -6.80 2.43 1.15
CA GLY A 55 -5.53 1.75 0.92
C GLY A 55 -4.82 1.40 2.23
N TYR A 56 -4.81 2.34 3.18
CA TYR A 56 -4.32 2.11 4.54
C TYR A 56 -5.06 0.95 5.22
N THR A 57 -6.39 0.93 5.10
CA THR A 57 -7.25 -0.06 5.76
C THR A 57 -7.00 -1.46 5.21
N ILE A 58 -6.90 -1.60 3.88
CA ILE A 58 -6.57 -2.85 3.18
C ILE A 58 -5.22 -3.39 3.67
N LEU A 59 -4.17 -2.56 3.60
CA LEU A 59 -2.82 -2.93 4.01
C LEU A 59 -2.77 -3.32 5.49
N ASN A 60 -3.41 -2.55 6.36
CA ASN A 60 -3.38 -2.80 7.80
C ASN A 60 -4.18 -4.05 8.19
N LYS A 61 -5.29 -4.34 7.52
CA LYS A 61 -6.08 -5.56 7.73
C LYS A 61 -5.29 -6.79 7.29
N GLY A 62 -4.71 -6.77 6.08
CA GLY A 62 -3.86 -7.86 5.58
C GLY A 62 -2.63 -8.09 6.46
N TYR A 63 -1.95 -7.02 6.86
CA TYR A 63 -0.82 -7.10 7.80
C TYR A 63 -1.22 -7.65 9.17
N SER A 64 -2.31 -7.17 9.74
CA SER A 64 -2.76 -7.61 11.06
C SER A 64 -3.20 -9.08 11.05
N SER A 65 -3.85 -9.55 9.98
CA SER A 65 -4.18 -10.97 9.76
C SER A 65 -2.92 -11.82 9.81
N VAL A 66 -1.93 -11.48 8.98
CA VAL A 66 -0.64 -12.18 8.93
C VAL A 66 0.09 -12.11 10.26
N LYS A 67 0.21 -10.91 10.87
CA LYS A 67 0.92 -10.69 12.14
C LYS A 67 0.33 -11.52 13.28
N ASN A 68 -1.00 -11.53 13.44
CA ASN A 68 -1.65 -12.23 14.53
C ASN A 68 -1.44 -13.75 14.42
N ILE A 69 -1.57 -14.29 13.20
CA ILE A 69 -1.33 -15.71 12.93
C ILE A 69 0.16 -16.05 13.12
N ALA A 70 1.04 -15.17 12.64
CA ALA A 70 2.49 -15.28 12.73
C ALA A 70 2.99 -15.33 14.17
N GLU A 71 2.70 -14.30 14.96
CA GLU A 71 3.28 -14.14 16.29
C GLU A 71 2.79 -15.21 17.26
N GLY A 72 1.54 -15.67 17.13
CA GLY A 72 0.99 -16.75 17.95
C GLY A 72 1.62 -18.11 17.62
N ASN A 73 1.56 -18.53 16.35
CA ASN A 73 2.04 -19.86 15.96
C ASN A 73 3.57 -19.94 15.93
N PHE A 74 4.26 -18.89 15.48
CA PHE A 74 5.72 -18.92 15.42
C PHE A 74 6.34 -19.01 16.82
N LYS A 75 5.83 -18.28 17.81
CA LYS A 75 6.34 -18.38 19.20
C LYS A 75 6.14 -19.79 19.77
N LEU A 76 4.99 -20.40 19.48
CA LEU A 76 4.71 -21.78 19.90
C LEU A 76 5.68 -22.76 19.25
N HIS A 77 5.88 -22.65 17.94
CA HIS A 77 6.81 -23.51 17.20
C HIS A 77 8.27 -23.26 17.55
N GLU A 78 8.68 -22.01 17.78
CA GLU A 78 10.03 -21.66 18.20
C GLU A 78 10.34 -22.27 19.57
N ALA A 79 9.46 -22.11 20.56
CA ALA A 79 9.62 -22.72 21.88
C ALA A 79 9.66 -24.27 21.77
N PHE A 80 8.73 -24.85 21.03
CA PHE A 80 8.63 -26.29 20.82
C PHE A 80 9.87 -26.87 20.10
N LEU A 81 10.31 -26.24 19.01
CA LEU A 81 11.47 -26.68 18.23
C LEU A 81 12.77 -26.50 19.02
N ASN A 82 12.88 -25.43 19.82
CA ASN A 82 14.02 -25.23 20.72
C ASN A 82 14.10 -26.34 21.77
N GLU A 83 12.97 -26.72 22.36
CA GLU A 83 12.89 -27.83 23.32
C GLU A 83 13.25 -29.17 22.64
N LEU A 84 12.72 -29.42 21.44
CA LEU A 84 12.99 -30.63 20.66
C LEU A 84 14.49 -30.75 20.27
N LEU A 85 15.13 -29.63 19.94
CA LEU A 85 16.57 -29.56 19.66
C LEU A 85 17.41 -29.82 20.92
N GLN A 86 16.92 -29.52 22.12
CA GLN A 86 17.61 -29.81 23.37
C GLN A 86 17.60 -31.30 23.72
N ILE A 87 16.51 -32.01 23.38
CA ILE A 87 16.30 -33.41 23.77
C ILE A 87 16.70 -34.44 22.70
N SER A 88 16.69 -34.09 21.40
CA SER A 88 16.98 -35.03 20.31
C SER A 88 18.28 -34.71 19.56
N PRO A 89 19.39 -35.44 19.84
CA PRO A 89 20.68 -35.23 19.17
C PRO A 89 20.64 -35.51 17.67
N GLU A 90 19.76 -36.41 17.21
CA GLU A 90 19.60 -36.77 15.78
C GLU A 90 18.95 -35.63 14.99
N VAL A 91 17.87 -35.02 15.52
CA VAL A 91 17.22 -33.85 14.88
C VAL A 91 18.13 -32.62 14.93
N ARG A 92 18.92 -32.45 16.02
CA ARG A 92 19.93 -31.38 16.13
C ARG A 92 21.00 -31.46 15.04
N LYS A 93 21.35 -32.67 14.58
CA LYS A 93 22.35 -32.85 13.50
C LYS A 93 21.79 -32.51 12.13
N TYR A 94 20.46 -32.52 11.95
CA TYR A 94 19.86 -32.24 10.65
C TYR A 94 19.67 -30.74 10.41
N TYR A 95 20.73 -30.12 9.85
CA TYR A 95 20.85 -28.69 9.65
C TYR A 95 19.64 -28.03 8.93
N ARG A 96 18.95 -28.78 8.06
CA ARG A 96 17.79 -28.29 7.30
C ARG A 96 16.62 -27.88 8.17
N VAL A 97 16.44 -28.50 9.33
CA VAL A 97 15.41 -28.09 10.31
C VAL A 97 15.67 -26.65 10.77
N ALA A 98 16.93 -26.35 11.13
CA ALA A 98 17.31 -25.00 11.54
C ALA A 98 17.18 -23.99 10.40
N GLU A 99 17.49 -24.38 9.17
CA GLU A 99 17.32 -23.51 8.00
C GLU A 99 15.85 -23.21 7.69
N ILE A 100 14.93 -24.18 7.83
CA ILE A 100 13.48 -23.94 7.67
C ILE A 100 13.00 -22.87 8.66
N ILE A 101 13.44 -22.95 9.92
CA ILE A 101 13.10 -21.95 10.95
C ILE A 101 13.68 -20.58 10.59
N GLN A 102 14.93 -20.53 10.14
CA GLN A 102 15.56 -19.28 9.69
C GLN A 102 14.85 -18.67 8.49
N TYR A 103 14.40 -19.48 7.52
CA TYR A 103 13.62 -18.98 6.40
C TYR A 103 12.29 -18.37 6.85
N GLN A 104 11.59 -19.01 7.79
CA GLN A 104 10.36 -18.46 8.36
C GLN A 104 10.61 -17.10 9.04
N GLN A 105 11.70 -16.96 9.82
CA GLN A 105 12.08 -15.69 10.44
C GLN A 105 12.38 -14.61 9.38
N ARG A 106 13.08 -14.97 8.30
CA ARG A 106 13.38 -14.05 7.19
C ARG A 106 12.11 -13.61 6.47
N ILE A 107 11.19 -14.53 6.18
CA ILE A 107 9.89 -14.23 5.55
C ILE A 107 9.11 -13.22 6.41
N LEU A 108 9.05 -13.44 7.73
CA LEU A 108 8.41 -12.52 8.67
C LEU A 108 9.05 -11.12 8.67
N GLY A 109 10.38 -11.08 8.72
CA GLY A 109 11.13 -9.82 8.71
C GLY A 109 10.92 -9.04 7.42
N GLU A 110 11.01 -9.70 6.26
CA GLU A 110 10.82 -9.10 4.95
C GLU A 110 9.37 -8.65 4.74
N TYR A 111 8.38 -9.41 5.22
CA TYR A 111 6.98 -9.00 5.19
C TYR A 111 6.74 -7.72 6.02
N LYS A 112 7.24 -7.67 7.25
CA LYS A 112 7.15 -6.48 8.12
C LYS A 112 7.82 -5.26 7.48
N SER A 113 8.99 -5.44 6.90
CA SER A 113 9.72 -4.37 6.19
C SER A 113 8.91 -3.87 4.99
N THR A 114 8.38 -4.78 4.17
CA THR A 114 7.61 -4.46 2.97
C THR A 114 6.31 -3.75 3.30
N HIS A 115 5.58 -4.22 4.32
CA HIS A 115 4.37 -3.55 4.79
C HIS A 115 4.65 -2.11 5.26
N THR A 116 5.74 -1.92 6.03
CA THR A 116 6.14 -0.59 6.51
C THR A 116 6.51 0.34 5.36
N TRP A 117 7.14 -0.21 4.31
CA TRP A 117 7.49 0.54 3.11
C TRP A 117 6.25 0.89 2.28
N LEU A 118 5.39 -0.08 1.95
CA LEU A 118 4.14 0.14 1.19
C LEU A 118 3.23 1.19 1.85
N LYS A 119 3.18 1.22 3.19
CA LYS A 119 2.40 2.21 3.94
C LYS A 119 2.86 3.65 3.74
N LYS A 120 4.11 3.88 3.35
CA LYS A 120 4.69 5.22 3.15
C LYS A 120 4.59 5.70 1.71
N GLU A 121 4.30 4.81 0.77
CA GLU A 121 4.30 5.11 -0.66
C GLU A 121 2.86 5.33 -1.14
N GLU A 122 2.61 6.43 -1.84
CA GLU A 122 1.27 6.80 -2.36
C GLU A 122 1.10 6.44 -3.85
N THR A 123 2.02 5.67 -4.42
CA THR A 123 2.12 5.42 -5.87
C THR A 123 1.30 4.24 -6.37
N PHE A 124 0.67 3.48 -5.47
CA PHE A 124 -0.11 2.28 -5.80
C PHE A 124 -1.61 2.57 -5.70
N SER A 125 -2.37 2.04 -6.66
CA SER A 125 -3.83 2.08 -6.63
C SER A 125 -4.41 1.10 -5.60
N LEU A 126 -5.67 1.30 -5.23
CA LEU A 126 -6.38 0.42 -4.29
C LEU A 126 -6.38 -1.05 -4.73
N ASP A 127 -6.63 -1.30 -6.02
CA ASP A 127 -6.66 -2.65 -6.58
C ASP A 127 -5.28 -3.33 -6.51
N GLU A 128 -4.21 -2.56 -6.74
CA GLU A 128 -2.84 -3.06 -6.63
C GLU A 128 -2.47 -3.37 -5.18
N LEU A 129 -2.86 -2.52 -4.23
CA LEU A 129 -2.65 -2.76 -2.80
C LEU A 129 -3.43 -3.99 -2.32
N ALA A 130 -4.66 -4.18 -2.79
CA ALA A 130 -5.47 -5.37 -2.51
C ALA A 130 -4.80 -6.64 -3.05
N TYR A 131 -4.39 -6.62 -4.32
CA TYR A 131 -3.68 -7.73 -4.95
C TYR A 131 -2.38 -8.08 -4.22
N LEU A 132 -1.56 -7.09 -3.90
CA LEU A 132 -0.33 -7.29 -3.14
C LEU A 132 -0.64 -7.90 -1.76
N GLY A 133 -1.64 -7.37 -1.06
CA GLY A 133 -2.10 -7.91 0.22
C GLY A 133 -2.44 -9.40 0.15
N GLU A 134 -3.23 -9.81 -0.85
CA GLU A 134 -3.60 -11.22 -1.06
C GLU A 134 -2.40 -12.12 -1.36
N VAL A 135 -1.50 -11.67 -2.24
CA VAL A 135 -0.31 -12.46 -2.61
C VAL A 135 0.63 -12.64 -1.41
N TYR A 136 0.89 -11.57 -0.64
CA TYR A 136 1.72 -11.68 0.55
C TYR A 136 1.06 -12.56 1.63
N GLU A 137 -0.24 -12.42 1.85
CA GLU A 137 -0.99 -13.27 2.79
C GLU A 137 -0.93 -14.75 2.37
N GLY A 138 -1.06 -15.03 1.07
CA GLY A 138 -0.94 -16.38 0.52
C GLY A 138 0.44 -17.00 0.75
N LEU A 139 1.51 -16.26 0.42
CA LEU A 139 2.90 -16.70 0.67
C LEU A 139 3.13 -16.99 2.15
N PHE A 140 2.59 -16.14 3.03
CA PHE A 140 2.74 -16.30 4.46
C PHE A 140 1.98 -17.50 5.02
N LYS A 141 0.73 -17.72 4.57
CA LYS A 141 -0.05 -18.90 4.95
C LYS A 141 0.63 -20.19 4.51
N ALA A 142 1.24 -20.19 3.33
CA ALA A 142 2.01 -21.33 2.84
C ALA A 142 3.24 -21.59 3.73
N SER A 143 3.99 -20.55 4.12
CA SER A 143 5.17 -20.73 4.97
C SER A 143 4.77 -21.28 6.35
N LEU A 144 3.67 -20.79 6.92
CA LEU A 144 3.17 -21.31 8.18
C LEU A 144 2.71 -22.77 8.10
N ARG A 145 2.05 -23.16 7.01
CA ARG A 145 1.65 -24.56 6.79
C ARG A 145 2.87 -25.48 6.80
N ASN A 146 3.96 -25.07 6.16
CA ASN A 146 5.20 -25.84 6.12
C ASN A 146 5.84 -25.96 7.51
N LEU A 147 5.73 -24.92 8.34
CA LEU A 147 6.20 -24.98 9.73
C LEU A 147 5.35 -25.92 10.60
N ASN A 148 4.03 -25.90 10.41
CA ASN A 148 3.12 -26.84 11.09
C ASN A 148 3.42 -28.30 10.69
N GLU A 149 3.67 -28.54 9.40
CA GLU A 149 4.03 -29.87 8.89
C GLU A 149 5.37 -30.34 9.46
N LEU A 150 6.36 -29.45 9.54
CA LEU A 150 7.64 -29.74 10.20
C LEU A 150 7.43 -30.19 11.65
N ALA A 151 6.58 -29.49 12.41
CA ALA A 151 6.27 -29.89 13.79
C ALA A 151 5.61 -31.27 13.87
N MET A 152 4.72 -31.61 12.93
CA MET A 152 4.11 -32.95 12.86
C MET A 152 5.14 -34.04 12.54
N ILE A 153 6.04 -33.79 11.58
CA ILE A 153 7.10 -34.73 11.19
C ILE A 153 8.05 -34.99 12.36
N LEU A 154 8.41 -33.94 13.09
CA LEU A 154 9.33 -34.03 14.23
C LEU A 154 8.71 -34.69 15.47
N THR A 155 7.38 -34.72 15.58
CA THR A 155 6.64 -35.41 16.65
C THR A 155 6.18 -36.81 16.28
N ALA A 156 6.29 -37.21 15.01
CA ALA A 156 5.90 -38.52 14.55
C ALA A 156 6.87 -39.59 15.12
N GLY A 157 6.34 -40.49 15.95
CA GLY A 157 7.10 -41.65 16.42
C GLY A 157 7.42 -42.65 15.30
N GLU A 158 8.40 -43.53 15.56
CA GLU A 158 8.94 -44.49 14.58
C GLU A 158 7.89 -45.46 13.99
N LEU A 159 6.78 -45.72 14.71
CA LEU A 159 5.67 -46.55 14.21
C LEU A 159 4.86 -45.89 13.08
N ARG A 160 4.99 -44.59 12.87
CA ARG A 160 4.22 -43.81 11.87
C ARG A 160 5.05 -43.40 10.66
N MET A 161 6.36 -43.25 10.82
CA MET A 161 7.25 -42.73 9.80
C MET A 161 8.66 -43.27 10.05
N SER A 162 9.24 -43.92 9.05
CA SER A 162 10.63 -44.35 9.11
C SER A 162 11.58 -43.14 9.09
N ASP A 163 12.81 -43.33 9.56
CA ASP A 163 13.80 -42.25 9.57
C ASP A 163 14.12 -41.73 8.16
N PHE A 164 14.14 -42.62 7.16
CA PHE A 164 14.35 -42.23 5.77
C PHE A 164 13.21 -41.34 5.24
N GLU A 165 11.96 -41.76 5.42
CA GLU A 165 10.78 -40.96 5.03
C GLU A 165 10.74 -39.62 5.77
N ARG A 166 11.17 -39.59 7.04
CA ARG A 166 11.25 -38.37 7.84
C ARG A 166 12.23 -37.37 7.24
N LEU A 167 13.44 -37.83 6.87
CA LEU A 167 14.45 -36.97 6.26
C LEU A 167 14.00 -36.46 4.89
N GLU A 168 13.40 -37.31 4.05
CA GLU A 168 12.85 -36.91 2.76
C GLU A 168 11.73 -35.85 2.90
N ALA A 169 10.86 -36.01 3.90
CA ALA A 169 9.82 -35.02 4.18
C ALA A 169 10.39 -33.67 4.63
N ILE A 170 11.44 -33.67 5.47
CA ILE A 170 12.15 -32.45 5.87
C ILE A 170 12.81 -31.78 4.65
N ASP A 171 13.36 -32.57 3.73
CA ASP A 171 14.01 -32.08 2.50
C ASP A 171 13.06 -31.37 1.55
N ARG A 172 11.87 -31.96 1.38
CA ARG A 172 10.77 -31.32 0.66
C ARG A 172 10.40 -29.99 1.31
N LEU A 173 10.15 -29.99 2.62
CA LEU A 173 9.76 -28.77 3.35
C LEU A 173 10.84 -27.67 3.29
N HIS A 174 12.11 -28.05 3.38
CA HIS A 174 13.23 -27.15 3.22
C HIS A 174 13.22 -26.48 1.84
N THR A 175 13.05 -27.27 0.79
CA THR A 175 12.97 -26.78 -0.59
C THR A 175 11.80 -25.84 -0.79
N GLU A 176 10.60 -26.22 -0.34
CA GLU A 176 9.41 -25.39 -0.43
C GLU A 176 9.56 -24.07 0.32
N MET A 177 10.07 -24.11 1.56
CA MET A 177 10.26 -22.91 2.37
C MET A 177 11.28 -21.95 1.74
N SER A 178 12.38 -22.49 1.21
CA SER A 178 13.37 -21.69 0.47
C SER A 178 12.77 -21.05 -0.78
N GLY A 179 11.92 -21.79 -1.51
CA GLY A 179 11.20 -21.29 -2.69
C GLY A 179 10.24 -20.15 -2.34
N LEU A 180 9.52 -20.24 -1.22
CA LEU A 180 8.67 -19.15 -0.73
C LEU A 180 9.46 -17.88 -0.46
N LEU A 181 10.64 -17.99 0.18
CA LEU A 181 11.51 -16.84 0.43
C LEU A 181 12.03 -16.23 -0.89
N VAL A 182 12.42 -17.05 -1.86
CA VAL A 182 12.83 -16.57 -3.19
C VAL A 182 11.69 -15.84 -3.89
N ASN A 183 10.48 -16.40 -3.88
CA ASN A 183 9.30 -15.80 -4.49
C ASN A 183 8.95 -14.45 -3.83
N LEU A 184 9.04 -14.38 -2.49
CA LEU A 184 8.84 -13.13 -1.73
C LEU A 184 9.82 -12.04 -2.19
N ARG A 185 11.11 -12.38 -2.29
CA ARG A 185 12.15 -11.44 -2.73
C ARG A 185 11.97 -10.99 -4.16
N GLN A 186 11.61 -11.89 -5.06
CA GLN A 186 11.31 -11.56 -6.45
C GLN A 186 10.11 -10.62 -6.56
N LEU A 187 9.05 -10.89 -5.80
CA LEU A 187 7.89 -10.01 -5.74
C LEU A 187 8.29 -8.62 -5.23
N ASN A 188 8.99 -8.54 -4.11
CA ASN A 188 9.48 -7.28 -3.55
C ASN A 188 10.33 -6.50 -4.56
N GLY A 189 11.25 -7.18 -5.26
CA GLY A 189 12.06 -6.56 -6.31
C GLY A 189 11.24 -5.98 -7.46
N LYS A 190 10.18 -6.68 -7.90
CA LYS A 190 9.25 -6.19 -8.93
C LYS A 190 8.49 -4.95 -8.44
N VAL A 191 7.95 -5.01 -7.22
CA VAL A 191 7.17 -3.91 -6.63
C VAL A 191 8.04 -2.66 -6.43
N THR A 192 9.27 -2.81 -5.92
CA THR A 192 10.22 -1.71 -5.80
C THR A 192 10.62 -1.14 -7.17
N THR A 193 10.84 -1.98 -8.17
CA THR A 193 11.17 -1.52 -9.53
C THR A 193 10.03 -0.71 -10.13
N LEU A 194 8.79 -1.19 -10.01
CA LEU A 194 7.60 -0.50 -10.47
C LEU A 194 7.43 0.86 -9.78
N ASN A 195 7.60 0.91 -8.46
CA ASN A 195 7.54 2.17 -7.71
C ASN A 195 8.58 3.19 -8.22
N ASN A 196 9.83 2.74 -8.37
CA ASN A 196 10.92 3.59 -8.86
C ASN A 196 10.66 4.12 -10.28
N GLN A 197 10.05 3.30 -11.15
CA GLN A 197 9.66 3.74 -12.48
C GLN A 197 8.57 4.83 -12.42
N ARG A 198 7.54 4.65 -11.59
CA ARG A 198 6.46 5.63 -11.40
C ARG A 198 6.96 6.97 -10.88
N GLN A 199 7.82 6.95 -9.86
CA GLN A 199 8.43 8.17 -9.32
C GLN A 199 9.28 8.91 -10.37
N ARG A 200 9.97 8.19 -11.26
CA ARG A 200 10.72 8.81 -12.36
C ARG A 200 9.79 9.44 -13.39
N THR A 201 8.70 8.77 -13.75
CA THR A 201 7.73 9.30 -14.71
C THR A 201 7.00 10.53 -14.15
N GLU A 202 6.69 10.55 -12.86
CA GLU A 202 6.09 11.70 -12.19
C GLU A 202 7.03 12.90 -12.21
N LYS A 203 8.29 12.72 -11.79
CA LYS A 203 9.33 13.77 -11.84
C LYS A 203 9.57 14.29 -13.26
N ALA A 204 9.54 13.41 -14.27
CA ALA A 204 9.66 13.80 -15.68
C ALA A 204 8.46 14.65 -16.13
N GLY A 205 7.24 14.28 -15.73
CA GLY A 205 6.03 15.06 -15.99
C GLY A 205 6.09 16.45 -15.36
N GLU A 206 6.49 16.55 -14.09
CA GLU A 206 6.70 17.83 -13.41
C GLU A 206 7.73 18.71 -14.12
N PHE A 207 8.81 18.11 -14.60
CA PHE A 207 9.86 18.81 -15.33
C PHE A 207 9.34 19.39 -16.66
N ILE A 208 8.57 18.61 -17.43
CA ILE A 208 7.93 19.07 -18.68
C ILE A 208 6.94 20.21 -18.40
N LEU A 209 6.12 20.12 -17.35
CA LEU A 209 5.21 21.19 -16.95
C LEU A 209 5.96 22.47 -16.55
N LYS A 210 7.11 22.36 -15.88
CA LYS A 210 7.98 23.51 -15.58
C LYS A 210 8.53 24.13 -16.86
N LEU A 211 8.99 23.33 -17.83
CA LEU A 211 9.46 23.85 -19.12
C LEU A 211 8.36 24.60 -19.87
N ASN A 212 7.14 24.04 -19.94
CA ASN A 212 6.01 24.70 -20.61
C ASN A 212 5.55 25.98 -19.90
N ARG A 213 5.70 26.08 -18.58
CA ARG A 213 5.40 27.31 -17.83
C ARG A 213 6.47 28.39 -17.98
N LEU A 214 7.67 28.04 -18.45
CA LEU A 214 8.79 28.95 -18.67
C LEU A 214 8.87 29.48 -20.11
N ASN A 215 8.02 28.98 -21.02
CA ASN A 215 7.94 29.46 -22.39
C ASN A 215 6.61 30.25 -22.57
N PRO A 216 6.66 31.60 -22.66
CA PRO A 216 5.48 32.43 -22.90
C PRO A 216 4.91 32.28 -24.32
#